data_AF-A0A172TH93-F1
#
_entry.id   AF-A0A172TH93-F1
#
_cell.length_a   1.000
_cell.length_b   1.000
_cell.length_c   1.000
_cell.angle_alpha   90.00
_cell.angle_beta   90.00
_cell.angle_gamma   90.00
#
_symmetry.space_group_name_H-M   'P 1'
#
loop_
_entity.id
_entity.type
_entity.pdbx_description
1 polymer ?
#
loop_
_entity_poly.entity_id
_entity_poly.type
_entity_poly.pdbx_seq_one_letter_code
_entity_poly.pdbx_strand_id
1 'polypeptide(L)'
;MSVKTGWTSEVSAAATFIDPAITAKMNEIRTALIANSVDYPQDLVNVRAARDQLRTIDPAKPTDLNLINPTWNVVKPLFQPEEYQAIREDIVGFIQVLAITYYGDGRELESIAAANQFNDTARKFAAKAGVDQNIKVSDFAEFIFGNESYTGVEPVIRQQIQKLSLPEIYALLSNESAKKQFLVSVFKQVLKQPNVESNVVGKVMKFYDSYSNNWLPSFVQTFTNFEARIPNGVAASRAMMFAVIRTESEIITKKTSSNGTRVELGLNVSNKEAPSQFVEWSVKAGTTPTAKLSDKGIVTIDKKAKTGTVTVVAKLLDRTLAERAVTLTNEKPGQGEEKPTYEEILAQINELAKQLSKDLKAAKTREERVQIYLAYYAKLQALLDQLKD
;
A
#
# COMPACT_ATOMS: atom_id res chain seq x y z
N MET A 1 56.42 15.95 22.60
CA MET A 1 55.91 14.80 21.84
C MET A 1 54.42 15.01 21.62
N SER A 2 54.03 15.36 20.40
CA SER A 2 52.63 15.55 19.99
C SER A 2 52.19 14.30 19.27
N VAL A 3 51.20 13.59 19.82
CA VAL A 3 50.58 12.43 19.18
C VAL A 3 49.60 12.98 18.15
N LYS A 4 49.98 12.92 16.86
CA LYS A 4 49.09 13.14 15.73
C LYS A 4 48.07 11.99 15.72
N THR A 5 46.85 12.23 16.17
CA THR A 5 45.71 11.37 15.85
C THR A 5 45.33 11.61 14.40
N GLY A 6 45.95 10.85 13.50
CA GLY A 6 45.61 10.83 12.08
C GLY A 6 44.26 10.16 11.88
N TRP A 7 43.19 10.94 11.99
CA TRP A 7 41.91 10.65 11.35
C TRP A 7 41.79 11.62 10.19
N THR A 8 42.34 11.24 9.04
CA THR A 8 42.01 11.89 7.78
C THR A 8 40.59 11.49 7.42
N SER A 9 39.67 12.45 7.52
CA SER A 9 38.33 12.37 6.96
C SER A 9 38.46 12.38 5.43
N GLU A 10 38.81 11.24 4.85
CA GLU A 10 38.44 10.97 3.47
C GLU A 10 36.92 10.82 3.45
N VAL A 11 36.24 11.91 3.11
CA VAL A 11 34.86 11.86 2.64
C VAL A 11 34.90 11.14 1.29
N SER A 12 35.02 9.81 1.35
CA SER A 12 34.69 8.93 0.26
C SER A 12 33.34 9.38 -0.27
N ALA A 13 33.24 9.58 -1.59
CA ALA A 13 31.97 9.73 -2.28
C ALA A 13 30.98 8.73 -1.66
N ALA A 14 29.91 9.23 -1.06
CA ALA A 14 28.96 8.41 -0.33
C ALA A 14 28.37 7.39 -1.30
N ALA A 15 28.92 6.17 -1.30
CA ALA A 15 28.21 5.03 -1.83
C ALA A 15 26.85 5.06 -1.15
N THR A 16 25.78 5.23 -1.92
CA THR A 16 24.42 5.39 -1.40
C THR A 16 24.16 4.24 -0.43
N PHE A 17 24.00 4.59 0.85
CA PHE A 17 23.90 3.63 1.96
C PHE A 17 22.71 2.67 1.79
N ILE A 18 21.72 3.07 0.99
CA ILE A 18 20.54 2.30 0.59
C ILE A 18 20.44 2.31 -0.93
N ASP A 19 19.98 1.20 -1.49
CA ASP A 19 19.68 1.05 -2.90
C ASP A 19 18.77 2.21 -3.39
N PRO A 20 19.14 2.93 -4.47
CA PRO A 20 18.31 3.97 -5.07
C PRO A 20 16.88 3.52 -5.40
N ALA A 21 16.66 2.26 -5.78
CA ALA A 21 15.33 1.70 -6.06
C ALA A 21 14.47 1.65 -4.79
N ILE A 22 15.05 1.30 -3.64
CA ILE A 22 14.37 1.32 -2.34
C ILE A 22 14.00 2.77 -1.97
N THR A 23 14.92 3.71 -2.17
CA THR A 23 14.67 5.13 -1.90
C THR A 23 13.55 5.69 -2.78
N ALA A 24 13.54 5.33 -4.06
CA ALA A 24 12.46 5.69 -4.98
C ALA A 24 11.11 5.16 -4.49
N LYS A 25 11.08 3.92 -3.99
CA LYS A 25 9.85 3.30 -3.47
C LYS A 25 9.31 4.00 -2.22
N MET A 26 10.19 4.34 -1.29
CA MET A 26 9.83 5.11 -0.10
C MET A 26 9.22 6.48 -0.47
N ASN A 27 9.85 7.16 -1.44
CA ASN A 27 9.37 8.46 -1.92
C ASN A 27 8.02 8.37 -2.64
N GLU A 28 7.76 7.29 -3.36
CA GLU A 28 6.47 7.02 -4.01
C GLU A 28 5.34 6.94 -2.97
N ILE A 29 5.51 6.10 -1.93
CA ILE A 29 4.52 5.94 -0.85
C ILE A 29 4.34 7.25 -0.09
N ARG A 30 5.44 7.97 0.21
CA ARG A 30 5.37 9.29 0.86
C ARG A 30 4.59 10.30 0.02
N THR A 31 4.82 10.33 -1.28
CA THR A 31 4.12 11.24 -2.20
C THR A 31 2.62 10.91 -2.22
N ALA A 32 2.26 9.63 -2.24
CA ALA A 32 0.87 9.19 -2.15
C ALA A 32 0.23 9.57 -0.80
N LEU A 33 0.95 9.45 0.32
CA LEU A 33 0.46 9.89 1.64
C LEU A 33 0.21 11.41 1.65
N ILE A 34 1.14 12.21 1.13
CA ILE A 34 0.98 13.66 1.04
C ILE A 34 -0.22 14.01 0.17
N ALA A 35 -0.38 13.35 -0.99
CA ALA A 35 -1.53 13.56 -1.87
C ALA A 35 -2.86 13.23 -1.17
N ASN A 36 -2.92 12.15 -0.39
CA ASN A 36 -4.10 11.82 0.42
C ASN A 36 -4.39 12.89 1.47
N SER A 37 -3.35 13.52 2.03
CA SER A 37 -3.50 14.55 3.07
C SER A 37 -4.10 15.87 2.57
N VAL A 38 -4.20 16.08 1.26
CA VAL A 38 -4.90 17.25 0.70
C VAL A 38 -6.39 17.19 1.04
N ASP A 39 -7.00 16.02 0.87
CA ASP A 39 -8.41 15.78 1.21
C ASP A 39 -8.57 15.37 2.69
N TYR A 40 -7.51 14.78 3.27
CA TYR A 40 -7.51 14.23 4.63
C TYR A 40 -6.30 14.69 5.44
N PRO A 41 -6.23 15.97 5.84
CA PRO A 41 -5.04 16.53 6.51
C PRO A 41 -4.65 15.76 7.78
N GLN A 42 -5.63 15.14 8.44
CA GLN A 42 -5.42 14.34 9.63
C GLN A 42 -4.58 13.07 9.39
N ASP A 43 -4.50 12.56 8.16
CA ASP A 43 -3.67 11.38 7.83
C ASP A 43 -2.19 11.68 8.07
N LEU A 44 -1.69 12.81 7.55
CA LEU A 44 -0.30 13.22 7.77
C LEU A 44 -0.04 13.61 9.24
N VAL A 45 -1.02 14.24 9.90
CA VAL A 45 -0.94 14.56 11.33
C VAL A 45 -0.84 13.30 12.18
N ASN A 46 -1.68 12.30 11.92
CA ASN A 46 -1.68 11.03 12.65
C ASN A 46 -0.38 10.27 12.44
N VAL A 47 0.14 10.24 11.21
CA VAL A 47 1.43 9.62 10.90
C VAL A 47 2.57 10.30 11.67
N ARG A 48 2.62 11.64 11.67
CA ARG A 48 3.62 12.39 12.44
C ARG A 48 3.47 12.18 13.94
N ALA A 49 2.24 12.22 14.46
CA ALA A 49 1.94 12.01 15.87
C ALA A 49 2.33 10.60 16.33
N ALA A 50 2.04 9.56 15.54
CA ALA A 50 2.45 8.19 15.84
C ALA A 50 3.98 8.08 15.92
N ARG A 51 4.70 8.70 14.99
CA ARG A 51 6.17 8.78 15.01
C ARG A 51 6.68 9.49 16.26
N ASP A 52 6.11 10.63 16.60
CA ASP A 52 6.55 11.41 17.76
C ASP A 52 6.21 10.66 19.07
N GLN A 53 5.11 9.91 19.12
CA GLN A 53 4.77 8.99 20.22
C GLN A 53 5.77 7.84 20.34
N LEU A 54 6.21 7.23 19.24
CA LEU A 54 7.27 6.21 19.23
C LEU A 54 8.59 6.76 19.80
N ARG A 55 8.92 8.03 19.52
CA ARG A 55 10.09 8.72 20.11
C ARG A 55 9.98 8.91 21.63
N THR A 56 8.80 8.78 22.22
CA THR A 56 8.63 8.86 23.69
C THR A 56 8.86 7.53 24.41
N ILE A 57 8.99 6.43 23.67
CA ILE A 57 9.28 5.12 24.25
C ILE A 57 10.70 5.14 24.80
N ASP A 58 10.86 4.80 26.06
CA ASP A 58 12.12 4.91 26.77
C ASP A 58 12.66 3.50 27.07
N PRO A 59 13.74 3.06 26.41
CA PRO A 59 14.32 1.75 26.63
C PRO A 59 14.68 1.49 28.09
N ALA A 60 15.02 2.53 28.88
CA ALA A 60 15.37 2.36 30.29
C ALA A 60 14.14 2.19 31.21
N LYS A 61 12.91 2.45 30.72
CA LYS A 61 11.70 2.34 31.54
C LYS A 61 11.13 0.92 31.51
N PRO A 62 10.92 0.28 32.69
CA PRO A 62 10.34 -1.06 32.76
C PRO A 62 8.99 -1.21 32.06
N THR A 63 8.15 -0.16 32.08
CA THR A 63 6.84 -0.16 31.41
C THR A 63 6.96 -0.27 29.89
N ASP A 64 7.97 0.39 29.29
CA ASP A 64 8.20 0.35 27.85
C ASP A 64 8.93 -0.94 27.44
N LEU A 65 9.84 -1.46 28.28
CA LEU A 65 10.41 -2.80 28.11
C LEU A 65 9.36 -3.92 28.11
N ASN A 66 8.23 -3.72 28.81
CA ASN A 66 7.16 -4.70 28.86
C ASN A 66 6.38 -4.82 27.54
N LEU A 67 6.50 -3.86 26.62
CA LEU A 67 5.83 -3.89 25.32
C LEU A 67 6.26 -5.11 24.50
N ILE A 68 7.54 -5.49 24.59
CA ILE A 68 8.13 -6.62 23.85
C ILE A 68 8.07 -7.95 24.61
N ASN A 69 7.58 -8.00 25.85
CA ASN A 69 7.58 -9.23 26.66
C ASN A 69 7.02 -10.46 25.94
N PRO A 70 5.91 -10.39 25.19
CA PRO A 70 5.39 -11.55 24.49
C PRO A 70 6.41 -12.21 23.55
N THR A 71 7.06 -11.41 22.69
CA THR A 71 8.10 -11.91 21.76
C THR A 71 9.41 -12.20 22.46
N TRP A 72 9.82 -11.36 23.42
CA TRP A 72 11.02 -11.56 24.22
C TRP A 72 10.99 -12.91 24.94
N ASN A 73 9.87 -13.28 25.57
CA ASN A 73 9.75 -14.53 26.31
C ASN A 73 9.96 -15.78 25.42
N VAL A 74 9.72 -15.68 24.11
CA VAL A 74 9.99 -16.77 23.17
C VAL A 74 11.49 -16.93 22.90
N VAL A 75 12.22 -15.82 22.79
CA VAL A 75 13.65 -15.85 22.45
C VAL A 75 14.58 -15.81 23.67
N LYS A 76 14.06 -15.42 24.83
CA LYS A 76 14.78 -15.32 26.12
C LYS A 76 15.63 -16.56 26.45
N PRO A 77 15.16 -17.81 26.27
CA PRO A 77 15.97 -19.00 26.59
C PRO A 77 17.26 -19.16 25.79
N LEU A 78 17.47 -18.35 24.75
CA LEU A 78 18.65 -18.41 23.89
C LEU A 78 19.82 -17.54 24.38
N PHE A 79 19.60 -16.75 25.44
CA PHE A 79 20.55 -15.78 25.99
C PHE A 79 20.83 -16.05 27.46
N GLN A 80 21.94 -15.50 27.99
CA GLN A 80 22.26 -15.63 29.40
C GLN A 80 21.51 -14.58 30.25
N PRO A 81 21.15 -14.89 31.52
CA PRO A 81 20.38 -13.99 32.37
C PRO A 81 20.95 -12.58 32.54
N GLU A 82 22.27 -12.45 32.65
CA GLU A 82 22.98 -11.19 32.75
C GLU A 82 22.84 -10.31 31.49
N GLU A 83 22.47 -10.89 30.35
CA GLU A 83 22.29 -10.17 29.09
C GLU A 83 20.85 -9.67 28.88
N TYR A 84 19.89 -10.19 29.65
CA TYR A 84 18.47 -9.98 29.39
C TYR A 84 18.07 -8.51 29.38
N GLN A 85 18.59 -7.71 30.31
CA GLN A 85 18.23 -6.29 30.41
C GLN A 85 18.75 -5.53 29.19
N ALA A 86 20.06 -5.61 28.92
CA ALA A 86 20.70 -4.90 27.82
C ALA A 86 20.08 -5.28 26.46
N ILE A 87 19.81 -6.57 26.22
CA ILE A 87 19.18 -7.00 24.97
C ILE A 87 17.77 -6.41 24.81
N ARG A 88 16.97 -6.37 25.88
CA ARG A 88 15.61 -5.81 25.81
C ARG A 88 15.64 -4.31 25.57
N GLU A 89 16.54 -3.59 26.25
CA GLU A 89 16.76 -2.15 26.03
C GLU A 89 17.13 -1.89 24.57
N ASP A 90 18.07 -2.65 24.02
CA ASP A 90 18.48 -2.52 22.62
C ASP A 90 17.35 -2.84 21.64
N ILE A 91 16.53 -3.88 21.89
CA ILE A 91 15.38 -4.20 21.03
C ILE A 91 14.37 -3.05 21.03
N VAL A 92 14.03 -2.50 22.20
CA VAL A 92 13.07 -1.38 22.29
C VAL A 92 13.64 -0.13 21.63
N GLY A 93 14.91 0.20 21.86
CA GLY A 93 15.58 1.32 21.21
C GLY A 93 15.65 1.14 19.69
N PHE A 94 15.89 -0.09 19.22
CA PHE A 94 15.89 -0.41 17.80
C PHE A 94 14.50 -0.26 17.16
N ILE A 95 13.42 -0.70 17.83
CA ILE A 95 12.04 -0.50 17.35
C ILE A 95 11.70 0.99 17.26
N GLN A 96 12.05 1.78 18.29
CA GLN A 96 11.86 3.23 18.27
C GLN A 96 12.54 3.85 17.05
N VAL A 97 13.75 3.41 16.75
CA VAL A 97 14.56 3.89 15.65
C VAL A 97 14.00 3.47 14.29
N LEU A 98 13.72 2.18 14.08
CA LEU A 98 13.11 1.68 12.84
C LEU A 98 11.77 2.36 12.53
N ALA A 99 10.96 2.61 13.55
CA ALA A 99 9.64 3.17 13.36
C ALA A 99 9.67 4.65 12.95
N ILE A 100 10.79 5.36 13.13
CA ILE A 100 10.98 6.73 12.61
C ILE A 100 11.21 6.71 11.10
N THR A 101 11.91 5.68 10.65
CA THR A 101 12.50 5.53 9.33
C THR A 101 11.52 5.36 8.18
N TYR A 102 10.35 4.78 8.44
CA TYR A 102 9.32 4.57 7.42
C TYR A 102 8.63 5.89 7.01
N TYR A 103 8.89 7.00 7.71
CA TYR A 103 8.16 8.26 7.59
C TYR A 103 9.02 9.48 7.22
N GLY A 104 10.34 9.34 7.13
CA GLY A 104 11.31 10.39 6.77
C GLY A 104 11.64 10.45 5.27
N ASP A 105 12.40 11.46 4.82
CA ASP A 105 13.24 11.25 3.64
C ASP A 105 14.41 10.37 4.09
N GLY A 106 14.95 9.53 3.20
CA GLY A 106 15.95 8.51 3.55
C GLY A 106 17.19 8.99 4.32
N ARG A 107 17.39 10.30 4.50
CA ARG A 107 18.44 10.87 5.37
C ARG A 107 18.29 10.46 6.84
N GLU A 108 17.07 10.19 7.31
CA GLU A 108 16.87 9.63 8.65
C GLU A 108 17.47 8.21 8.76
N LEU A 109 17.47 7.40 7.68
CA LEU A 109 18.15 6.08 7.67
C LEU A 109 19.65 6.22 7.84
N GLU A 110 20.27 7.22 7.22
CA GLU A 110 21.71 7.47 7.32
C GLU A 110 22.10 7.86 8.75
N SER A 111 21.27 8.68 9.41
CA SER A 111 21.46 9.06 10.82
C SER A 111 21.35 7.85 11.74
N ILE A 112 20.46 6.90 11.41
CA ILE A 112 20.29 5.65 12.15
C ILE A 112 21.47 4.70 11.90
N ALA A 113 21.94 4.60 10.66
CA ALA A 113 23.10 3.79 10.30
C ALA A 113 24.38 4.26 11.00
N ALA A 114 24.51 5.57 11.22
CA ALA A 114 25.61 6.16 11.97
C ALA A 114 25.52 5.90 13.48
N ALA A 115 24.34 5.55 14.01
CA ALA A 115 24.15 5.23 15.42
C ALA A 115 24.54 3.77 15.70
N ASN A 116 25.82 3.54 16.00
CA ASN A 116 26.40 2.22 16.30
C ASN A 116 25.80 1.48 17.51
N GLN A 117 24.89 2.10 18.26
CA GLN A 117 24.47 1.65 19.59
C GLN A 117 23.72 0.30 19.59
N PHE A 118 23.15 -0.16 18.47
CA PHE A 118 22.40 -1.43 18.42
C PHE A 118 23.20 -2.60 17.81
N ASN A 119 24.45 -2.36 17.40
CA ASN A 119 25.25 -3.33 16.66
C ASN A 119 25.55 -4.60 17.48
N ASP A 120 25.68 -4.49 18.80
CA ASP A 120 26.03 -5.62 19.65
C ASP A 120 24.84 -6.57 19.85
N THR A 121 23.65 -6.06 20.16
CA THR A 121 22.45 -6.90 20.22
C THR A 121 22.11 -7.50 18.85
N ALA A 122 22.19 -6.71 17.76
CA ALA A 122 22.00 -7.23 16.42
C ALA A 122 22.99 -8.36 16.09
N ARG A 123 24.28 -8.22 16.47
CA ARG A 123 25.30 -9.26 16.32
C ARG A 123 24.98 -10.51 17.15
N LYS A 124 24.48 -10.36 18.37
CA LYS A 124 24.08 -11.51 19.21
C LYS A 124 22.96 -12.32 18.56
N PHE A 125 21.93 -11.65 18.03
CA PHE A 125 20.85 -12.33 17.28
C PHE A 125 21.36 -12.98 15.99
N ALA A 126 22.20 -12.26 15.23
CA ALA A 126 22.82 -12.75 14.00
C ALA A 126 23.68 -14.00 14.25
N ALA A 127 24.53 -13.96 15.28
CA ALA A 127 25.42 -15.07 15.64
C ALA A 127 24.65 -16.34 16.00
N LYS A 128 23.51 -16.24 16.70
CA LYS A 128 22.65 -17.39 16.98
C LYS A 128 22.11 -18.03 15.69
N ALA A 129 21.86 -17.22 14.66
CA ALA A 129 21.42 -17.67 13.34
C ALA A 129 22.57 -18.09 12.40
N GLY A 130 23.82 -18.18 12.87
CA GLY A 130 24.98 -18.50 12.05
C GLY A 130 25.26 -17.42 10.99
N VAL A 131 25.09 -16.15 11.37
CA VAL A 131 25.44 -14.98 10.56
C VAL A 131 26.62 -14.29 11.22
N ASP A 132 27.77 -14.31 10.53
CA ASP A 132 29.03 -13.77 11.05
C ASP A 132 29.17 -12.26 10.84
N GLN A 133 28.27 -11.65 10.06
CA GLN A 133 28.24 -10.22 9.80
C GLN A 133 27.20 -9.49 10.66
N ASN A 134 27.47 -8.22 10.98
CA ASN A 134 26.50 -7.36 11.65
C ASN A 134 25.30 -7.08 10.72
N ILE A 135 24.10 -7.05 11.29
CA ILE A 135 22.91 -6.59 10.58
C ILE A 135 23.01 -5.07 10.40
N LYS A 136 22.95 -4.63 9.15
CA LYS A 136 22.99 -3.22 8.74
C LYS A 136 21.57 -2.69 8.57
N VAL A 137 21.42 -1.37 8.61
CA VAL A 137 20.13 -0.72 8.27
C VAL A 137 19.72 -1.00 6.83
N SER A 138 20.69 -1.13 5.90
CA SER A 138 20.43 -1.59 4.53
C SER A 138 19.77 -2.97 4.48
N ASP A 139 20.17 -3.90 5.36
CA ASP A 139 19.57 -5.25 5.41
C ASP A 139 18.10 -5.19 5.83
N PHE A 140 17.73 -4.26 6.72
CA PHE A 140 16.33 -4.01 7.08
C PHE A 140 15.55 -3.33 5.97
N ALA A 141 16.16 -2.35 5.29
CA ALA A 141 15.55 -1.70 4.15
C ALA A 141 15.26 -2.73 3.04
N GLU A 142 16.22 -3.59 2.71
CA GLU A 142 16.04 -4.72 1.79
C GLU A 142 15.02 -5.74 2.33
N PHE A 143 14.98 -6.00 3.63
CA PHE A 143 13.97 -6.89 4.21
C PHE A 143 12.54 -6.36 3.97
N ILE A 144 12.36 -5.05 4.09
CA ILE A 144 11.07 -4.38 3.91
C ILE A 144 10.74 -4.24 2.43
N PHE A 145 11.63 -3.68 1.61
CA PHE A 145 11.32 -3.29 0.23
C PHE A 145 11.72 -4.32 -0.83
N GLY A 146 12.54 -5.29 -0.45
CA GLY A 146 13.09 -6.28 -1.37
C GLY A 146 14.29 -5.74 -2.14
N ASN A 147 14.83 -6.62 -2.99
CA ASN A 147 15.87 -6.37 -3.98
C ASN A 147 15.66 -7.39 -5.13
N GLU A 148 16.60 -7.48 -6.09
CA GLU A 148 16.48 -8.43 -7.21
C GLU A 148 16.46 -9.91 -6.78
N SER A 149 17.05 -10.22 -5.64
CA SER A 149 17.22 -11.58 -5.12
C SER A 149 16.21 -11.96 -4.05
N TYR A 150 15.36 -11.04 -3.58
CA TYR A 150 14.44 -11.25 -2.46
C TYR A 150 13.26 -10.27 -2.52
N THR A 151 12.02 -10.76 -2.37
CA THR A 151 10.82 -9.96 -2.68
C THR A 151 10.50 -8.91 -1.61
N GLY A 152 10.94 -9.06 -0.36
CA GLY A 152 10.61 -8.12 0.72
C GLY A 152 9.16 -8.14 1.22
N VAL A 153 8.88 -7.37 2.28
CA VAL A 153 7.55 -7.23 2.89
C VAL A 153 6.60 -6.41 2.02
N GLU A 154 7.05 -5.28 1.50
CA GLU A 154 6.25 -4.29 0.79
C GLU A 154 5.74 -4.83 -0.56
N PRO A 155 6.55 -5.48 -1.40
CA PRO A 155 6.04 -6.12 -2.60
C PRO A 155 5.11 -7.30 -2.28
N VAL A 156 5.31 -8.02 -1.16
CA VAL A 156 4.35 -9.04 -0.71
C VAL A 156 3.01 -8.41 -0.29
N ILE A 157 3.01 -7.25 0.39
CA ILE A 157 1.78 -6.48 0.68
C ILE A 157 1.06 -6.18 -0.64
N ARG A 158 1.75 -5.63 -1.64
CA ARG A 158 1.17 -5.33 -2.96
C ARG A 158 0.60 -6.58 -3.62
N GLN A 159 1.35 -7.67 -3.66
CA GLN A 159 0.90 -8.94 -4.23
C GLN A 159 -0.33 -9.51 -3.50
N GLN A 160 -0.43 -9.34 -2.18
CA GLN A 160 -1.61 -9.79 -1.43
C GLN A 160 -2.81 -8.87 -1.70
N ILE A 161 -2.63 -7.55 -1.70
CA ILE A 161 -3.68 -6.58 -2.09
C ILE A 161 -4.19 -6.90 -3.50
N GLN A 162 -3.29 -7.19 -4.45
CA GLN A 162 -3.61 -7.63 -5.81
C GLN A 162 -4.46 -8.90 -5.85
N LYS A 163 -4.41 -9.76 -4.84
CA LYS A 163 -5.22 -10.99 -4.77
C LYS A 163 -6.59 -10.75 -4.18
N LEU A 164 -6.76 -9.74 -3.34
CA LEU A 164 -8.04 -9.40 -2.72
C LEU A 164 -9.06 -8.91 -3.76
N SER A 165 -10.33 -9.15 -3.46
CA SER A 165 -11.48 -8.49 -4.06
C SER A 165 -11.72 -7.13 -3.39
N LEU A 166 -12.51 -6.26 -4.02
CA LEU A 166 -12.84 -4.97 -3.40
C LEU A 166 -13.54 -5.08 -2.04
N PRO A 167 -14.52 -5.99 -1.81
CA PRO A 167 -15.09 -6.18 -0.49
C PRO A 167 -14.05 -6.58 0.57
N GLU A 168 -13.04 -7.38 0.19
CA GLU A 168 -11.94 -7.74 1.08
C GLU A 168 -11.00 -6.56 1.33
N ILE A 169 -10.70 -5.73 0.32
CA ILE A 169 -9.95 -4.48 0.49
C ILE A 169 -10.72 -3.53 1.41
N TYR A 170 -12.03 -3.40 1.23
CA TYR A 170 -12.90 -2.62 2.12
C TYR A 170 -12.80 -3.14 3.55
N ALA A 171 -12.99 -4.44 3.76
CA ALA A 171 -12.91 -5.08 5.07
C ALA A 171 -11.52 -4.88 5.70
N LEU A 172 -10.46 -5.00 4.91
CA LEU A 172 -9.09 -4.69 5.32
C LEU A 172 -8.97 -3.24 5.80
N LEU A 173 -9.59 -2.28 5.12
CA LEU A 173 -9.49 -0.87 5.47
C LEU A 173 -10.39 -0.45 6.64
N SER A 174 -11.44 -1.20 6.93
CA SER A 174 -12.45 -0.87 7.95
C SER A 174 -12.38 -1.72 9.22
N ASN A 175 -11.64 -2.83 9.23
CA ASN A 175 -11.60 -3.79 10.34
C ASN A 175 -10.17 -4.04 10.85
N GLU A 176 -9.91 -3.67 12.11
CA GLU A 176 -8.59 -3.84 12.75
C GLU A 176 -8.13 -5.29 12.82
N SER A 177 -9.03 -6.24 13.09
CA SER A 177 -8.71 -7.67 13.13
C SER A 177 -8.29 -8.17 11.74
N ALA A 178 -9.00 -7.74 10.69
CA ALA A 178 -8.64 -8.08 9.31
C ALA A 178 -7.25 -7.54 8.95
N LYS A 179 -6.90 -6.30 9.34
CA LYS A 179 -5.55 -5.75 9.16
C LYS A 179 -4.47 -6.56 9.85
N LYS A 180 -4.69 -6.94 11.11
CA LYS A 180 -3.73 -7.75 11.87
C LYS A 180 -3.52 -9.10 11.20
N GLN A 181 -4.59 -9.77 10.78
CA GLN A 181 -4.51 -11.05 10.08
C GLN A 181 -3.80 -10.92 8.72
N PHE A 182 -4.06 -9.84 7.99
CA PHE A 182 -3.39 -9.54 6.73
C PHE A 182 -1.88 -9.30 6.93
N LEU A 183 -1.47 -8.49 7.92
CA LEU A 183 -0.05 -8.29 8.20
C LEU A 183 0.63 -9.60 8.62
N VAL A 184 -0.05 -10.41 9.43
CA VAL A 184 0.39 -11.76 9.79
C VAL A 184 0.57 -12.66 8.55
N SER A 185 -0.37 -12.64 7.60
CA SER A 185 -0.23 -13.43 6.36
C SER A 185 0.89 -12.93 5.48
N VAL A 186 1.11 -11.62 5.41
CA VAL A 186 2.26 -11.01 4.73
C VAL A 186 3.56 -11.51 5.35
N PHE A 187 3.77 -11.34 6.66
CA PHE A 187 4.98 -11.79 7.34
C PHE A 187 5.23 -13.29 7.15
N LYS A 188 4.19 -14.12 7.25
CA LYS A 188 4.30 -15.55 6.97
C LYS A 188 4.74 -15.84 5.54
N GLN A 189 4.17 -15.14 4.56
CA GLN A 189 4.54 -15.36 3.15
C GLN A 189 5.97 -14.92 2.90
N VAL A 190 6.40 -13.79 3.47
CA VAL A 190 7.77 -13.27 3.40
C VAL A 190 8.77 -14.30 3.93
N LEU A 191 8.53 -14.80 5.14
CA LEU A 191 9.45 -15.73 5.80
C LEU A 191 9.45 -17.15 5.20
N LYS A 192 8.44 -17.48 4.39
CA LYS A 192 8.36 -18.75 3.65
C LYS A 192 8.95 -18.68 2.24
N GLN A 193 9.45 -17.52 1.80
CA GLN A 193 10.09 -17.43 0.49
C GLN A 193 11.33 -18.36 0.43
N PRO A 194 11.54 -19.13 -0.66
CA PRO A 194 12.69 -20.04 -0.77
C PRO A 194 14.04 -19.36 -0.59
N ASN A 195 14.13 -18.10 -1.00
CA ASN A 195 15.30 -17.23 -0.96
C ASN A 195 15.34 -16.27 0.25
N VAL A 196 14.50 -16.43 1.27
CA VAL A 196 14.47 -15.53 2.44
C VAL A 196 15.84 -15.41 3.14
N GLU A 197 16.65 -16.48 3.11
CA GLU A 197 17.98 -16.49 3.73
C GLU A 197 19.04 -15.70 2.95
N SER A 198 18.73 -15.24 1.73
CA SER A 198 19.60 -14.32 0.98
C SER A 198 19.66 -12.93 1.60
N ASN A 199 18.63 -12.53 2.36
CA ASN A 199 18.62 -11.32 3.17
C ASN A 199 18.98 -11.64 4.62
N VAL A 200 19.86 -10.84 5.22
CA VAL A 200 20.38 -11.09 6.58
C VAL A 200 19.28 -11.10 7.64
N VAL A 201 18.38 -10.12 7.60
CA VAL A 201 17.24 -10.05 8.54
C VAL A 201 16.31 -11.24 8.32
N GLY A 202 16.04 -11.60 7.07
CA GLY A 202 15.24 -12.76 6.71
C GLY A 202 15.81 -14.07 7.26
N LYS A 203 17.12 -14.29 7.12
CA LYS A 203 17.83 -15.44 7.69
C LYS A 203 17.69 -15.50 9.22
N VAL A 204 17.92 -14.38 9.90
CA VAL A 204 17.76 -14.28 11.36
C VAL A 204 16.32 -14.60 11.75
N MET A 205 15.34 -13.93 11.15
CA MET A 205 13.92 -14.14 11.46
C MET A 205 13.48 -15.59 11.22
N LYS A 206 13.99 -16.26 10.18
CA LYS A 206 13.72 -17.68 9.92
C LYS A 206 14.31 -18.60 10.98
N PHE A 207 15.55 -18.34 11.44
CA PHE A 207 16.17 -19.12 12.52
C PHE A 207 15.34 -19.10 13.82
N TYR A 208 14.79 -17.94 14.18
CA TYR A 208 13.92 -17.82 15.37
C TYR A 208 12.50 -18.37 15.15
N ASP A 209 12.25 -19.05 14.02
CA ASP A 209 10.96 -19.61 13.62
C ASP A 209 9.80 -18.61 13.82
N SER A 210 10.05 -17.36 13.41
CA SER A 210 9.15 -16.22 13.62
C SER A 210 7.85 -16.30 12.80
N TYR A 211 7.64 -17.38 12.06
CA TYR A 211 6.37 -17.70 11.40
C TYR A 211 5.66 -18.91 12.03
N SER A 212 6.22 -19.51 13.07
CA SER A 212 5.62 -20.63 13.80
C SER A 212 4.31 -20.24 14.47
N ASN A 213 3.49 -21.25 14.75
CA ASN A 213 2.28 -21.09 15.53
C ASN A 213 2.56 -20.68 16.99
N ASN A 214 3.80 -20.80 17.47
CA ASN A 214 4.19 -20.42 18.83
C ASN A 214 4.68 -18.97 18.91
N TRP A 215 5.41 -18.48 17.90
CA TRP A 215 5.93 -17.12 17.91
C TRP A 215 4.90 -16.09 17.46
N LEU A 216 4.05 -16.45 16.50
CA LEU A 216 3.11 -15.53 15.88
C LEU A 216 2.09 -14.91 16.86
N PRO A 217 1.47 -15.65 17.81
CA PRO A 217 0.60 -15.04 18.82
C PRO A 217 1.35 -14.02 19.68
N SER A 218 2.60 -14.33 20.06
CA SER A 218 3.47 -13.41 20.79
C SER A 218 3.75 -12.14 19.98
N PHE A 219 4.04 -12.26 18.69
CA PHE A 219 4.25 -11.11 17.82
C PHE A 219 3.02 -10.22 17.69
N VAL A 220 1.84 -10.82 17.48
CA VAL A 220 0.58 -10.08 17.44
C VAL A 220 0.31 -9.36 18.76
N GLN A 221 0.63 -9.99 19.89
CA GLN A 221 0.50 -9.37 21.20
C GLN A 221 1.50 -8.23 21.40
N THR A 222 2.78 -8.40 21.01
CA THR A 222 3.77 -7.32 21.03
C THR A 222 3.30 -6.14 20.18
N PHE A 223 2.82 -6.39 18.95
CA PHE A 223 2.27 -5.34 18.10
C PHE A 223 1.08 -4.63 18.76
N THR A 224 0.17 -5.38 19.38
CA THR A 224 -0.99 -4.82 20.10
C THR A 224 -0.56 -3.98 21.32
N ASN A 225 0.51 -4.36 22.03
CA ASN A 225 1.06 -3.57 23.12
C ASN A 225 1.58 -2.22 22.60
N PHE A 226 2.29 -2.21 21.46
CA PHE A 226 2.74 -0.97 20.83
C PHE A 226 1.58 -0.10 20.34
N GLU A 227 0.55 -0.69 19.73
CA GLU A 227 -0.66 0.04 19.34
C GLU A 227 -1.34 0.72 20.54
N ALA A 228 -1.43 0.02 21.68
CA ALA A 228 -1.97 0.61 22.91
C ALA A 228 -1.09 1.75 23.45
N ARG A 229 0.23 1.68 23.26
CA ARG A 229 1.21 2.71 23.66
C ARG A 229 1.24 3.92 22.71
N ILE A 230 0.74 3.76 21.48
CA ILE A 230 0.80 4.74 20.39
C ILE A 230 -0.64 4.99 19.90
N PRO A 231 -1.41 5.85 20.56
CA PRO A 231 -2.83 6.07 20.23
C PRO A 231 -3.10 6.45 18.77
N ASN A 232 -2.16 7.13 18.10
CA ASN A 232 -2.29 7.49 16.69
C ASN A 232 -1.83 6.38 15.73
N GLY A 233 -1.28 5.27 16.24
CA GLY A 233 -0.69 4.18 15.45
C GLY A 233 -1.70 3.51 14.52
N VAL A 234 -2.92 3.26 14.99
CA VAL A 234 -4.00 2.67 14.17
C VAL A 234 -4.36 3.57 12.99
N ALA A 235 -4.53 4.87 13.25
CA ALA A 235 -4.88 5.84 12.22
C ALA A 235 -3.70 6.08 11.24
N ALA A 236 -2.47 6.11 11.74
CA ALA A 236 -1.27 6.19 10.92
C ALA A 236 -1.11 4.97 10.01
N SER A 237 -1.29 3.76 10.54
CA SER A 237 -1.25 2.51 9.77
C SER A 237 -2.30 2.50 8.65
N ARG A 238 -3.53 2.96 8.95
CA ARG A 238 -4.60 3.11 7.95
C ARG A 238 -4.21 4.11 6.85
N ALA A 239 -3.65 5.27 7.22
CA ALA A 239 -3.20 6.27 6.25
C ALA A 239 -2.10 5.72 5.33
N MET A 240 -1.15 4.95 5.87
CA MET A 240 -0.11 4.29 5.07
C MET A 240 -0.67 3.22 4.14
N MET A 241 -1.64 2.43 4.60
CA MET A 241 -2.29 1.43 3.75
C MET A 241 -2.98 2.10 2.56
N PHE A 242 -3.71 3.22 2.78
CA PHE A 242 -4.28 4.00 1.69
C PHE A 242 -3.23 4.60 0.76
N ALA A 243 -2.09 5.04 1.28
CA ALA A 243 -0.99 5.52 0.45
C ALA A 243 -0.47 4.39 -0.47
N VAL A 244 -0.26 3.18 0.05
CA VAL A 244 0.14 2.02 -0.75
C VAL A 244 -0.92 1.66 -1.79
N ILE A 245 -2.21 1.59 -1.42
CA ILE A 245 -3.29 1.31 -2.37
C ILE A 245 -3.33 2.39 -3.47
N ARG A 246 -3.15 3.66 -3.12
CA ARG A 246 -3.09 4.76 -4.08
C ARG A 246 -1.95 4.60 -5.09
N THR A 247 -0.76 4.16 -4.66
CA THR A 247 0.35 3.87 -5.58
C THR A 247 0.04 2.73 -6.56
N GLU A 248 -0.94 1.89 -6.24
CA GLU A 248 -1.41 0.79 -7.09
C GLU A 248 -2.70 1.15 -7.86
N SER A 249 -3.18 2.38 -7.77
CA SER A 249 -4.49 2.78 -8.31
C SER A 249 -4.35 3.69 -9.52
N GLU A 250 -5.11 3.41 -10.57
CA GLU A 250 -5.14 4.23 -11.79
C GLU A 250 -6.57 4.38 -12.34
N ILE A 251 -6.87 5.54 -12.93
CA ILE A 251 -8.12 5.73 -13.68
C ILE A 251 -7.91 5.25 -15.11
N ILE A 252 -8.64 4.21 -15.50
CA ILE A 252 -8.67 3.68 -16.86
C ILE A 252 -9.86 4.19 -17.66
N THR A 253 -9.74 4.11 -18.99
CA THR A 253 -10.83 4.39 -19.92
C THR A 253 -11.45 3.07 -20.36
N LYS A 254 -12.74 2.85 -20.09
CA LYS A 254 -13.44 1.62 -20.48
C LYS A 254 -14.00 1.71 -21.90
N LYS A 255 -14.66 2.82 -22.21
CA LYS A 255 -15.33 3.03 -23.49
C LYS A 255 -15.30 4.51 -23.84
N THR A 256 -15.09 4.81 -25.12
CA THR A 256 -15.25 6.15 -25.69
C THR A 256 -16.33 6.07 -26.75
N SER A 257 -17.19 7.09 -26.85
CA SER A 257 -18.16 7.18 -27.96
C SER A 257 -17.42 7.37 -29.29
N SER A 258 -18.04 6.95 -30.38
CA SER A 258 -17.49 7.07 -31.74
C SER A 258 -17.16 8.51 -32.14
N ASN A 259 -17.88 9.49 -31.60
CA ASN A 259 -17.67 10.92 -31.85
C ASN A 259 -16.77 11.63 -30.81
N GLY A 260 -16.22 10.89 -29.83
CA GLY A 260 -15.32 11.43 -28.81
C GLY A 260 -15.98 12.35 -27.76
N THR A 261 -17.32 12.49 -27.76
CA THR A 261 -18.03 13.38 -26.81
C THR A 261 -18.32 12.75 -25.45
N ARG A 262 -18.10 11.44 -25.30
CA ARG A 262 -18.36 10.69 -24.07
C ARG A 262 -17.26 9.68 -23.82
N VAL A 263 -16.82 9.58 -22.56
CA VAL A 263 -15.96 8.49 -22.10
C VAL A 263 -16.49 7.92 -20.79
N GLU A 264 -16.49 6.60 -20.67
CA GLU A 264 -16.75 5.87 -19.43
C GLU A 264 -15.43 5.51 -18.77
N LEU A 265 -15.30 5.86 -17.50
CA LEU A 265 -14.10 5.64 -16.70
C LEU A 265 -14.25 4.40 -15.82
N GLY A 266 -13.11 3.77 -15.52
CA GLY A 266 -12.96 2.74 -14.51
C GLY A 266 -11.82 3.10 -13.57
N LEU A 267 -11.86 2.54 -12.37
CA LEU A 267 -10.72 2.58 -11.47
C LEU A 267 -10.09 1.19 -11.50
N ASN A 268 -8.80 1.10 -11.83
CA ASN A 268 -8.02 -0.09 -11.55
C ASN A 268 -7.36 0.09 -10.20
N VAL A 269 -7.44 -0.93 -9.36
CA VAL A 269 -6.63 -1.07 -8.16
C VAL A 269 -5.82 -2.35 -8.34
N SER A 270 -4.50 -2.23 -8.39
CA SER A 270 -3.62 -3.39 -8.45
C SER A 270 -3.94 -4.30 -9.67
N ASN A 271 -4.07 -3.67 -10.84
CA ASN A 271 -4.44 -4.29 -12.14
C ASN A 271 -5.81 -4.99 -12.18
N LYS A 272 -6.71 -4.70 -11.23
CA LYS A 272 -8.09 -5.18 -11.22
C LYS A 272 -9.05 -4.01 -11.27
N GLU A 273 -10.04 -4.13 -12.16
CA GLU A 273 -11.09 -3.13 -12.23
C GLU A 273 -11.96 -3.19 -10.97
N ALA A 274 -12.07 -2.04 -10.31
CA ALA A 274 -12.94 -1.78 -9.19
C ALA A 274 -14.41 -1.80 -9.66
N PRO A 275 -15.28 -2.68 -9.12
CA PRO A 275 -16.71 -2.58 -9.36
C PRO A 275 -17.24 -1.17 -9.10
N SER A 276 -18.01 -0.63 -10.06
CA SER A 276 -18.43 0.78 -10.06
C SER A 276 -19.22 1.20 -8.83
N GLN A 277 -19.92 0.27 -8.16
CA GLN A 277 -20.67 0.55 -6.93
C GLN A 277 -19.77 0.90 -5.73
N PHE A 278 -18.46 0.63 -5.80
CA PHE A 278 -17.51 0.97 -4.75
C PHE A 278 -16.69 2.22 -5.08
N VAL A 279 -16.84 2.78 -6.29
CA VAL A 279 -16.05 3.93 -6.74
C VAL A 279 -16.94 5.16 -6.74
N GLU A 280 -16.57 6.15 -5.93
CA GLU A 280 -17.18 7.47 -6.01
C GLU A 280 -16.34 8.35 -6.95
N TRP A 281 -17.02 8.97 -7.90
CA TRP A 281 -16.41 9.86 -8.89
C TRP A 281 -16.71 11.31 -8.52
N SER A 282 -15.68 12.16 -8.55
CA SER A 282 -15.84 13.60 -8.31
C SER A 282 -14.90 14.42 -9.18
N VAL A 283 -15.28 15.68 -9.41
CA VAL A 283 -14.38 16.66 -10.05
C VAL A 283 -13.41 17.17 -8.99
N LYS A 284 -12.12 17.25 -9.33
CA LYS A 284 -11.11 17.77 -8.41
C LYS A 284 -11.47 19.20 -7.96
N ALA A 285 -11.45 19.42 -6.65
CA ALA A 285 -11.67 20.73 -6.06
C ALA A 285 -10.66 21.76 -6.60
N GLY A 286 -11.12 22.99 -6.84
CA GLY A 286 -10.28 24.06 -7.38
C GLY A 286 -10.02 23.97 -8.88
N THR A 287 -10.67 23.05 -9.60
CA THR A 287 -10.64 23.01 -11.07
C THR A 287 -11.92 23.57 -11.66
N THR A 288 -11.84 24.25 -12.81
CA THR A 288 -13.00 24.73 -13.57
C THR A 288 -13.22 23.79 -14.75
N PRO A 289 -14.12 22.80 -14.63
CA PRO A 289 -14.30 21.80 -15.67
C PRO A 289 -15.05 22.40 -16.87
N THR A 290 -14.62 22.03 -18.07
CA THR A 290 -15.36 22.32 -19.33
C THR A 290 -16.09 21.09 -19.87
N ALA A 291 -15.88 19.94 -19.24
CA ALA A 291 -16.64 18.70 -19.42
C ALA A 291 -17.44 18.37 -18.16
N LYS A 292 -18.56 17.66 -18.30
CA LYS A 292 -19.42 17.22 -17.19
C LYS A 292 -19.04 15.80 -16.77
N LEU A 293 -18.97 15.54 -15.47
CA LEU A 293 -18.76 14.22 -14.88
C LEU A 293 -20.05 13.76 -14.18
N SER A 294 -20.50 12.54 -14.46
CA SER A 294 -21.58 11.89 -13.71
C SER A 294 -21.06 11.15 -12.47
N ASP A 295 -21.96 10.87 -11.54
CA ASP A 295 -21.74 9.97 -10.39
C ASP A 295 -21.24 8.56 -10.79
N LYS A 296 -21.63 8.08 -11.98
CA LYS A 296 -21.19 6.80 -12.55
C LYS A 296 -19.82 6.82 -13.27
N GLY A 297 -19.07 7.92 -13.20
CA GLY A 297 -17.76 8.01 -13.86
C GLY A 297 -17.84 8.21 -15.37
N ILE A 298 -18.92 8.82 -15.87
CA ILE A 298 -19.06 9.16 -17.29
C ILE A 298 -18.71 10.62 -17.46
N VAL A 299 -17.72 10.89 -18.31
CA VAL A 299 -17.35 12.26 -18.70
C VAL A 299 -17.98 12.57 -20.05
N THR A 300 -18.58 13.77 -20.17
CA THR A 300 -19.25 14.24 -21.40
C THR A 300 -18.91 15.69 -21.70
N ILE A 301 -18.92 16.06 -22.97
CA ILE A 301 -18.86 17.46 -23.43
C ILE A 301 -20.14 17.83 -24.20
N ASP A 302 -20.44 19.13 -24.27
CA ASP A 302 -21.58 19.61 -25.06
C ASP A 302 -21.38 19.27 -26.54
N LYS A 303 -22.48 18.98 -27.25
CA LYS A 303 -22.47 18.62 -28.68
C LYS A 303 -21.87 19.71 -29.57
N LYS A 304 -21.92 20.98 -29.13
CA LYS A 304 -21.32 22.11 -29.84
C LYS A 304 -19.88 22.39 -29.41
N ALA A 305 -19.44 21.85 -28.27
CA ALA A 305 -18.08 22.04 -27.80
C ALA A 305 -17.12 21.17 -28.63
N LYS A 306 -16.06 21.80 -29.14
CA LYS A 306 -14.99 21.08 -29.86
C LYS A 306 -14.15 20.23 -28.92
N THR A 307 -13.90 20.73 -27.72
CA THR A 307 -13.09 20.07 -26.70
C THR A 307 -13.65 20.35 -25.33
N GLY A 308 -13.39 19.48 -24.36
CA GLY A 308 -13.59 19.79 -22.96
C GLY A 308 -12.74 18.92 -22.07
N THR A 309 -12.33 19.48 -20.95
CA THR A 309 -11.40 18.87 -20.01
C THR A 309 -12.01 18.90 -18.62
N VAL A 310 -11.78 17.82 -17.87
CA VAL A 310 -12.11 17.72 -16.45
C VAL A 310 -11.03 16.91 -15.74
N THR A 311 -10.60 17.37 -14.57
CA THR A 311 -9.75 16.56 -13.69
C THR A 311 -10.64 15.72 -12.80
N VAL A 312 -10.65 14.42 -13.06
CA VAL A 312 -11.49 13.43 -12.37
C VAL A 312 -10.73 12.82 -11.22
N VAL A 313 -11.44 12.62 -10.11
CA VAL A 313 -10.97 11.97 -8.91
C VAL A 313 -11.82 10.71 -8.68
N ALA A 314 -11.14 9.58 -8.47
CA ALA A 314 -11.76 8.31 -8.08
C ALA A 314 -11.49 8.06 -6.60
N LYS A 315 -12.57 7.82 -5.83
CA LYS A 315 -12.50 7.59 -4.39
C LYS A 315 -13.02 6.21 -4.02
N LEU A 316 -12.48 5.67 -2.93
CA LEU A 316 -12.94 4.46 -2.24
C LEU A 316 -12.97 4.76 -0.74
N LEU A 317 -14.09 4.49 -0.04
CA LEU A 317 -14.23 4.83 1.38
C LEU A 317 -13.96 6.31 1.67
N ASP A 318 -14.52 7.18 0.83
CA ASP A 318 -14.27 8.63 0.75
C ASP A 318 -12.81 9.00 0.40
N ARG A 319 -11.84 8.09 0.46
CA ARG A 319 -10.43 8.37 0.18
C ARG A 319 -10.14 8.43 -1.31
N THR A 320 -9.46 9.49 -1.74
CA THR A 320 -8.94 9.61 -3.11
C THR A 320 -7.86 8.56 -3.37
N LEU A 321 -8.10 7.70 -4.36
CA LEU A 321 -7.15 6.68 -4.80
C LEU A 321 -6.43 7.06 -6.08
N ALA A 322 -7.10 7.75 -7.00
CA ALA A 322 -6.50 8.13 -8.26
C ALA A 322 -7.07 9.46 -8.76
N GLU A 323 -6.27 10.17 -9.54
CA GLU A 323 -6.62 11.43 -10.19
C GLU A 323 -6.15 11.38 -11.64
N ARG A 324 -6.99 11.85 -12.57
CA ARG A 324 -6.63 11.92 -13.99
C ARG A 324 -7.33 13.10 -14.67
N ALA A 325 -6.56 13.90 -15.40
CA ALA A 325 -7.12 14.84 -16.36
C ALA A 325 -7.67 14.07 -17.56
N VAL A 326 -8.96 14.25 -17.84
CA VAL A 326 -9.65 13.65 -18.98
C VAL A 326 -9.99 14.76 -19.95
N THR A 327 -9.49 14.66 -21.18
CA THR A 327 -9.80 15.58 -22.27
C THR A 327 -10.58 14.83 -23.34
N LEU A 328 -11.75 15.36 -23.68
CA LEU A 328 -12.60 14.89 -24.77
C LEU A 328 -12.46 15.83 -25.95
N THR A 329 -12.49 15.25 -27.16
CA THR A 329 -12.49 15.98 -28.42
C THR A 329 -13.68 15.53 -29.23
N ASN A 330 -14.56 16.46 -29.57
CA ASN A 330 -15.69 16.19 -30.44
C ASN A 330 -15.22 16.25 -31.90
N GLU A 331 -15.28 15.11 -32.57
CA GLU A 331 -14.83 15.00 -33.97
C GLU A 331 -15.76 15.71 -34.96
N LYS A 332 -17.03 15.92 -34.58
CA LYS A 332 -18.06 16.58 -35.43
C LYS A 332 -18.87 17.62 -34.64
N PRO A 333 -18.27 18.78 -34.26
CA PRO A 333 -18.97 19.79 -33.47
C PRO A 333 -20.21 20.35 -34.18
N GLY A 334 -21.34 20.38 -33.48
CA GLY A 334 -22.58 20.99 -33.99
C GLY A 334 -23.44 20.09 -34.88
N GLN A 335 -23.00 18.89 -35.21
CA GLN A 335 -23.89 17.83 -35.69
C GLN A 335 -24.53 17.17 -34.45
N GLY A 336 -25.85 16.91 -34.49
CA GLY A 336 -26.55 16.23 -33.39
C GLY A 336 -25.86 14.92 -33.04
N GLU A 337 -26.14 14.35 -31.85
CA GLU A 337 -25.71 12.98 -31.58
C GLU A 337 -26.25 12.11 -32.71
N GLU A 338 -25.32 11.53 -33.48
CA GLU A 338 -25.63 10.42 -34.35
C GLU A 338 -26.08 9.33 -33.37
N LYS A 339 -27.41 9.22 -33.20
CA LYS A 339 -27.99 8.16 -32.38
C LYS A 339 -27.38 6.86 -32.90
N PRO A 340 -26.93 5.97 -32.01
CA PRO A 340 -26.40 4.70 -32.45
C PRO A 340 -27.45 4.07 -33.35
N THR A 341 -27.04 3.73 -34.56
CA THR A 341 -27.89 3.10 -35.55
C THR A 341 -28.47 1.82 -34.96
N TYR A 342 -29.60 1.38 -35.51
CA TYR A 342 -30.18 0.11 -35.09
C TYR A 342 -29.15 -1.03 -35.22
N GLU A 343 -28.31 -1.02 -36.26
CA GLU A 343 -27.21 -1.97 -36.43
C GLU A 343 -26.17 -1.89 -35.31
N GLU A 344 -25.79 -0.70 -34.87
CA GLU A 344 -24.82 -0.51 -33.77
C GLU A 344 -25.39 -0.95 -32.42
N ILE A 345 -26.69 -0.75 -32.18
CA ILE A 345 -27.36 -1.22 -30.96
C ILE A 345 -27.44 -2.75 -30.99
N LEU A 346 -27.81 -3.35 -32.13
CA LEU A 346 -27.83 -4.81 -32.31
C LEU A 346 -26.44 -5.43 -32.11
N ALA A 347 -25.40 -4.81 -32.68
CA ALA A 347 -24.03 -5.28 -32.49
C ALA A 347 -23.63 -5.26 -31.00
N GLN A 348 -24.01 -4.21 -30.28
CA GLN A 348 -23.78 -4.11 -28.84
C GLN A 348 -24.56 -5.14 -28.03
N ILE A 349 -25.82 -5.42 -28.38
CA ILE A 349 -26.63 -6.47 -27.73
C ILE A 349 -26.00 -7.85 -27.96
N ASN A 350 -25.56 -8.14 -29.19
CA ASN A 350 -24.94 -9.41 -29.55
C ASN A 350 -23.61 -9.61 -28.81
N GLU A 351 -22.79 -8.56 -28.71
CA GLU A 351 -21.53 -8.62 -27.96
C GLU A 351 -21.79 -8.80 -26.45
N LEU A 352 -22.78 -8.09 -25.92
CA LEU A 352 -23.23 -8.23 -24.54
C LEU A 352 -23.69 -9.68 -24.25
N ALA A 353 -24.42 -10.31 -25.17
CA ALA A 353 -24.85 -11.70 -25.04
C ALA A 353 -23.67 -12.70 -25.07
N LYS A 354 -22.68 -12.48 -25.94
CA LYS A 354 -21.46 -13.31 -25.99
C LYS A 354 -20.68 -13.21 -24.68
N GLN A 355 -20.48 -12.00 -24.17
CA GLN A 355 -19.74 -11.80 -22.93
C GLN A 355 -20.49 -12.38 -21.73
N LEU A 356 -21.83 -12.22 -21.65
CA LEU A 356 -22.65 -12.88 -20.62
C LEU A 356 -22.42 -14.40 -20.60
N SER A 357 -22.44 -15.04 -21.78
CA SER A 357 -22.20 -16.48 -21.89
C SER A 357 -20.80 -16.87 -21.39
N LYS A 358 -19.78 -16.08 -21.71
CA LYS A 358 -18.39 -16.29 -21.25
C LYS A 358 -18.28 -16.15 -19.73
N ASP A 359 -18.83 -15.08 -19.15
CA ASP A 359 -18.74 -14.81 -17.72
C ASP A 359 -19.52 -15.85 -16.90
N LEU A 360 -20.69 -16.28 -17.36
CA LEU A 360 -21.46 -17.35 -16.72
C LEU A 360 -20.74 -18.71 -16.73
N LYS A 361 -19.94 -19.00 -17.76
CA LYS A 361 -19.09 -20.21 -17.80
C LYS A 361 -17.93 -20.12 -16.82
N ALA A 362 -17.40 -18.91 -16.58
CA ALA A 362 -16.29 -18.69 -15.65
C ALA A 362 -16.75 -18.67 -14.16
N ALA A 363 -18.02 -18.37 -13.91
CA ALA A 363 -18.58 -18.31 -12.56
C ALA A 363 -18.61 -19.68 -11.87
N LYS A 364 -18.02 -19.74 -10.68
CA LYS A 364 -17.83 -20.95 -9.87
C LYS A 364 -18.96 -21.18 -8.88
N THR A 365 -19.67 -20.11 -8.49
CA THR A 365 -20.76 -20.19 -7.51
C THR A 365 -22.10 -19.74 -8.11
N ARG A 366 -23.18 -20.13 -7.43
CA ARG A 366 -24.54 -19.68 -7.81
C ARG A 366 -24.73 -18.18 -7.57
N GLU A 367 -24.13 -17.66 -6.51
CA GLU A 367 -24.21 -16.24 -6.15
C GLU A 367 -23.49 -15.36 -7.19
N GLU A 368 -22.28 -15.75 -7.62
CA GLU A 368 -21.58 -15.09 -8.73
C GLU A 368 -22.42 -15.05 -10.01
N ARG A 369 -23.10 -16.15 -10.36
CA ARG A 369 -23.97 -16.20 -11.54
C ARG A 369 -25.13 -15.23 -11.43
N VAL A 370 -25.77 -15.11 -10.26
CA VAL A 370 -26.86 -14.16 -10.03
C VAL A 370 -26.37 -12.72 -10.18
N GLN A 371 -25.21 -12.38 -9.60
CA GLN A 371 -24.63 -11.04 -9.74
C GLN A 371 -24.28 -10.71 -11.19
N ILE A 372 -23.76 -11.68 -11.95
CA ILE A 372 -23.52 -11.54 -13.39
C ILE A 372 -24.85 -11.26 -14.11
N TYR A 373 -25.90 -12.05 -13.89
CA TYR A 373 -27.20 -11.80 -14.54
C TYR A 373 -27.75 -10.39 -14.28
N LEU A 374 -27.72 -9.92 -13.04
CA LEU A 374 -28.20 -8.59 -12.68
C LEU A 374 -27.41 -7.47 -13.36
N ALA A 375 -26.08 -7.59 -13.42
CA ALA A 375 -25.23 -6.62 -14.09
C ALA A 375 -25.51 -6.54 -15.60
N TYR A 376 -25.72 -7.69 -16.25
CA TYR A 376 -26.02 -7.75 -17.69
C TYR A 376 -27.44 -7.29 -18.03
N TYR A 377 -28.41 -7.57 -17.17
CA TYR A 377 -29.77 -7.08 -17.32
C TYR A 377 -29.83 -5.55 -17.34
N ALA A 378 -29.11 -4.89 -16.41
CA ALA A 378 -29.03 -3.43 -16.38
C ALA A 378 -28.41 -2.83 -17.65
N LYS A 379 -27.36 -3.47 -18.20
CA LYS A 379 -26.72 -3.06 -19.46
C LYS A 379 -27.64 -3.23 -20.67
N LEU A 380 -28.39 -4.34 -20.72
CA LEU A 380 -29.37 -4.59 -21.78
C LEU A 380 -30.49 -3.56 -21.74
N GLN A 381 -31.02 -3.25 -20.55
CA GLN A 381 -32.06 -2.24 -20.39
C GLN A 381 -31.62 -0.87 -20.93
N ALA A 382 -30.38 -0.46 -20.63
CA ALA A 382 -29.82 0.80 -21.12
C ALA A 382 -29.63 0.85 -22.66
N LEU A 383 -29.41 -0.30 -23.32
CA LEU A 383 -29.37 -0.38 -24.79
C LEU A 383 -30.78 -0.34 -25.38
N LEU A 384 -31.76 -0.98 -24.74
CA LEU A 384 -33.15 -0.95 -25.17
C LEU A 384 -33.78 0.44 -25.01
N ASP A 385 -33.38 1.20 -23.99
CA ASP A 385 -33.85 2.56 -23.82
C ASP A 385 -33.31 3.50 -24.93
N GLN A 386 -32.13 3.23 -25.51
CA GLN A 386 -31.61 3.96 -26.68
C GLN A 386 -32.42 3.73 -27.96
N LEU A 387 -33.25 2.68 -28.02
CA LEU A 387 -34.16 2.42 -29.13
C LEU A 387 -35.50 3.16 -29.01
N LYS A 388 -35.83 3.68 -27.82
CA LYS A 388 -37.12 4.34 -27.57
C LYS A 388 -37.11 5.82 -27.96
N ASP A 389 -35.92 6.42 -28.00
CA ASP A 389 -35.72 7.83 -28.37
C ASP A 389 -35.59 7.98 -29.87
#